data_AF-A0AAP6CZR9-F1
#
_entry.id   AF-A0AAP6CZR9-F1
#
_cell.length_a   1.000
_cell.length_b   1.000
_cell.length_c   1.000
_cell.angle_alpha   90.00
_cell.angle_beta   90.00
_cell.angle_gamma   90.00
#
_symmetry.space_group_name_H-M   'P 1'
#
loop_
_entity.id
_entity.type
_entity.pdbx_description
1 polymer ?
#
loop_
_entity_poly.entity_id
_entity_poly.type
_entity_poly.pdbx_seq_one_letter_code
_entity_poly.pdbx_strand_id
1 'polypeptide(L)'
;MNTTYVARQPIFNRKRQTLGYELLFRDGESNAYPAHIESNRATYRLIVENFLSLGTNPVIASSRCFINFPHQSLVRRLPRSLPKNKIVVEVLETCQPTDDLLDAIRELYREGYLIALDDFTLTPEWRRFLPYVHIVKLDIMAMGLEKACELVKTHLAKRVKYHFLAERVETAEEFEQAKAAGFKFFQGYFFSKPLVS
;
A
#
# COMPACT_ATOMS: atom_id res chain seq x y z
N MET A 1 27.96 7.72 9.30
CA MET A 1 26.81 6.85 9.63
C MET A 1 25.59 7.51 9.02
N ASN A 2 24.97 6.92 8.00
CA ASN A 2 23.73 7.49 7.47
C ASN A 2 22.58 7.05 8.37
N THR A 3 21.88 8.01 8.96
CA THR A 3 20.70 7.76 9.77
C THR A 3 19.52 7.48 8.85
N THR A 4 19.01 6.25 8.86
CA THR A 4 17.75 5.91 8.18
C THR A 4 16.58 6.39 9.03
N TYR A 5 15.71 7.21 8.45
CA TYR A 5 14.47 7.63 9.08
C TYR A 5 13.30 6.83 8.53
N VAL A 6 12.37 6.45 9.41
CA VAL A 6 11.14 5.76 9.02
C VAL A 6 9.95 6.62 9.43
N ALA A 7 9.26 7.16 8.43
CA ALA A 7 7.94 7.73 8.64
C ALA A 7 6.88 6.63 8.54
N ARG A 8 5.78 6.78 9.27
CA ARG A 8 4.64 5.87 9.19
C ARG A 8 3.36 6.63 8.86
N GLN A 9 2.57 6.11 7.93
CA GLN A 9 1.28 6.69 7.57
C GLN A 9 0.15 5.73 7.95
N PRO A 10 -0.80 6.16 8.80
CA PRO A 10 -1.86 5.28 9.28
C PRO A 10 -2.86 4.94 8.18
N ILE A 11 -3.25 3.67 8.11
CA ILE A 11 -4.31 3.18 7.23
C ILE A 11 -5.53 2.83 8.08
N PHE A 12 -6.68 3.38 7.73
CA PHE A 12 -7.92 3.27 8.48
C PHE A 12 -8.94 2.38 7.75
N ASN A 13 -9.82 1.75 8.52
CA ASN A 13 -11.01 1.10 7.97
C ASN A 13 -12.21 2.07 7.91
N ARG A 14 -13.34 1.58 7.39
CA ARG A 14 -14.63 2.32 7.34
C ARG A 14 -15.17 2.81 8.71
N LYS A 15 -14.67 2.26 9.82
CA LYS A 15 -15.01 2.67 11.20
C LYS A 15 -14.00 3.65 11.79
N ARG A 16 -13.06 4.18 11.00
CA ARG A 16 -11.94 5.04 11.42
C ARG A 16 -10.98 4.37 12.42
N GLN A 17 -10.95 3.05 12.45
CA GLN A 17 -9.97 2.31 13.25
C GLN A 17 -8.69 2.11 12.42
N THR A 18 -7.54 2.43 13.00
CA THR A 18 -6.24 2.20 12.37
C THR A 18 -5.99 0.70 12.23
N LEU A 19 -5.89 0.19 11.01
CA LEU A 19 -5.62 -1.21 10.71
C LEU A 19 -4.13 -1.55 10.76
N GLY A 20 -3.29 -0.57 10.49
CA GLY A 20 -1.83 -0.71 10.36
C GLY A 20 -1.27 0.57 9.78
N TYR A 21 0.00 0.52 9.39
CA TYR A 21 0.68 1.67 8.82
C TYR A 21 1.44 1.27 7.57
N GLU A 22 1.53 2.20 6.62
CA GLU A 22 2.55 2.19 5.59
C GLU A 22 3.84 2.74 6.16
N LEU A 23 4.96 2.04 5.94
CA LEU A 23 6.28 2.52 6.32
C LEU A 23 7.00 3.11 5.13
N LEU A 24 7.42 4.37 5.30
CA LEU A 24 8.17 5.14 4.32
C LEU A 24 9.62 5.25 4.81
N PHE A 25 10.50 4.49 4.17
CA PHE A 25 11.94 4.52 4.44
C PHE A 25 12.57 5.69 3.68
N ARG A 26 13.29 6.55 4.40
CA ARG A 26 13.95 7.75 3.84
C ARG A 26 15.43 7.77 4.22
N ASP A 27 16.27 8.19 3.27
CA ASP A 27 17.69 8.44 3.51
C ASP A 27 17.90 9.93 3.87
N GLY A 28 18.05 10.25 5.16
CA GLY A 28 18.33 11.61 5.63
C GLY A 28 17.41 12.69 5.04
N GLU A 29 17.99 13.82 4.61
CA GLU A 29 17.28 15.00 4.07
C GLU A 29 16.59 14.77 2.71
N SER A 30 16.92 13.68 2.01
CA SER A 30 16.26 13.32 0.75
C SER A 30 15.05 12.44 1.06
N ASN A 31 13.85 12.86 0.65
CA ASN A 31 12.62 12.07 0.73
C ASN A 31 12.62 10.87 -0.24
N ALA A 32 13.75 10.21 -0.43
CA ALA A 32 13.97 9.12 -1.36
C ALA A 32 14.23 7.80 -0.62
N TYR A 33 13.79 6.70 -1.23
CA TYR A 33 14.10 5.36 -0.76
C TYR A 33 15.62 5.16 -0.83
N PRO A 34 16.26 4.54 0.18
CA PRO A 34 17.72 4.50 0.20
C PRO A 34 18.26 3.56 -0.89
N ALA A 35 18.83 4.12 -1.95
CA ALA A 35 19.34 3.39 -3.12
C ALA A 35 20.42 2.35 -2.76
N HIS A 36 21.15 2.57 -1.67
CA HIS A 36 22.19 1.65 -1.18
C HIS A 36 21.62 0.38 -0.54
N ILE A 37 20.35 0.38 -0.08
CA ILE A 37 19.72 -0.79 0.53
C ILE A 37 19.21 -1.76 -0.54
N GLU A 38 18.87 -1.27 -1.74
CA GLU A 38 18.36 -2.10 -2.85
C GLU A 38 19.31 -3.24 -3.24
N SER A 39 20.61 -3.08 -2.97
CA SER A 39 21.64 -4.05 -3.36
C SER A 39 21.85 -5.19 -2.35
N ASN A 40 21.44 -5.05 -1.08
CA ASN A 40 21.69 -6.07 -0.05
C ASN A 40 20.39 -6.53 0.65
N ARG A 41 19.93 -7.72 0.25
CA ARG A 41 18.73 -8.39 0.79
C ARG A 41 18.76 -8.57 2.32
N ALA A 42 19.91 -8.91 2.88
CA ALA A 42 20.04 -9.13 4.33
C ALA A 42 19.89 -7.79 5.09
N THR A 43 20.52 -6.73 4.60
CA THR A 43 20.40 -5.38 5.16
C THR A 43 18.96 -4.88 5.08
N TYR A 44 18.31 -5.01 3.92
CA TYR A 44 16.90 -4.65 3.76
C TYR A 44 16.00 -5.37 4.76
N ARG A 45 16.16 -6.69 4.86
CA ARG A 45 15.39 -7.52 5.77
C ARG A 45 15.54 -7.06 7.22
N LEU A 46 16.77 -6.85 7.68
CA LEU A 46 17.07 -6.39 9.05
C LEU A 46 16.43 -5.03 9.33
N ILE A 47 16.54 -4.09 8.39
CA ILE A 47 15.93 -2.77 8.52
C ILE A 47 14.42 -2.92 8.65
N VAL A 48 13.75 -3.61 7.72
CA VAL A 48 12.30 -3.77 7.79
C VAL A 48 11.88 -4.50 9.07
N GLU A 49 12.52 -5.62 9.43
CA GLU A 49 12.21 -6.39 10.65
C GLU A 49 12.32 -5.54 11.92
N ASN A 50 13.32 -4.64 12.01
CA ASN A 50 13.46 -3.71 13.14
C ASN A 50 12.30 -2.71 13.26
N PHE A 51 11.64 -2.39 12.14
CA PHE A 51 10.55 -1.41 12.10
C PHE A 51 9.15 -2.02 11.95
N LEU A 52 9.02 -3.34 11.75
CA LEU A 52 7.72 -4.01 11.60
C LEU A 52 6.77 -3.74 12.77
N SER A 53 7.29 -3.67 13.99
CA SER A 53 6.47 -3.36 15.17
C SER A 53 5.83 -1.97 15.09
N LEU A 54 6.53 -0.97 14.55
CA LEU A 54 6.01 0.38 14.32
C LEU A 54 4.95 0.43 13.22
N GLY A 55 5.02 -0.51 12.27
CA GLY A 55 4.12 -0.65 11.14
C GLY A 55 2.80 -1.37 11.44
N THR A 56 2.64 -1.91 12.65
CA THR A 56 1.46 -2.68 13.05
C THR A 56 0.67 -2.02 14.18
N ASN A 57 -0.63 -2.28 14.24
CA ASN A 57 -1.48 -1.96 15.37
C ASN A 57 -1.48 -3.15 16.36
N PRO A 58 -0.94 -2.99 17.59
CA PRO A 58 -0.84 -4.09 18.55
C PRO A 58 -2.20 -4.61 19.04
N VAL A 59 -3.27 -3.83 18.91
CA VAL A 59 -4.64 -4.21 19.31
C VAL A 59 -5.30 -5.10 18.25
N ILE A 60 -4.81 -5.10 17.01
CA ILE A 60 -5.37 -5.86 15.90
C ILE A 60 -4.41 -6.98 15.52
N ALA A 61 -4.72 -8.22 15.92
CA ALA A 61 -3.88 -9.38 15.65
C ALA A 61 -3.59 -9.60 14.14
N SER A 62 -4.54 -9.23 13.27
CA SER A 62 -4.39 -9.30 11.81
C SER A 62 -3.74 -8.06 11.18
N SER A 63 -3.24 -7.12 11.99
CA SER A 63 -2.58 -5.92 11.51
C SER A 63 -1.34 -6.27 10.72
N ARG A 64 -1.15 -5.55 9.62
CA ARG A 64 -0.01 -5.70 8.73
C ARG A 64 0.56 -4.33 8.42
N CYS A 65 1.87 -4.32 8.22
CA CYS A 65 2.63 -3.20 7.76
C CYS A 65 2.63 -3.16 6.23
N PHE A 66 2.29 -2.03 5.63
CA PHE A 66 2.42 -1.86 4.19
C PHE A 66 3.86 -1.42 3.88
N ILE A 67 4.49 -2.09 2.93
CA ILE A 67 5.91 -1.89 2.59
C ILE A 67 6.05 -1.71 1.09
N ASN A 68 6.71 -0.62 0.72
CA ASN A 68 6.90 -0.24 -0.68
C ASN A 68 8.08 -1.00 -1.29
N PHE A 69 7.82 -1.67 -2.41
CA PHE A 69 8.84 -2.41 -3.15
C PHE A 69 9.01 -1.83 -4.56
N PRO A 70 10.20 -1.29 -4.87
CA PRO A 70 10.57 -0.96 -6.24
C PRO A 70 10.56 -2.17 -7.16
N HIS A 71 10.42 -1.93 -8.46
CA HIS A 71 10.30 -2.98 -9.50
C HIS A 71 11.40 -4.06 -9.37
N GLN A 72 12.67 -3.64 -9.28
CA GLN A 72 13.80 -4.56 -9.19
C GLN A 72 13.73 -5.44 -7.93
N SER A 73 13.22 -4.92 -6.81
CA SER A 73 13.07 -5.66 -5.56
C SER A 73 12.01 -6.76 -5.68
N LEU A 74 10.92 -6.49 -6.37
CA LEU A 74 9.88 -7.47 -6.67
C LEU A 74 10.41 -8.57 -7.59
N VAL A 75 11.06 -8.18 -8.69
CA VAL A 75 11.70 -9.12 -9.63
C VAL A 75 12.83 -9.92 -8.95
N ARG A 76 13.49 -9.40 -7.92
CA ARG A 76 14.46 -10.18 -7.12
C ARG A 76 13.84 -10.99 -5.98
N ARG A 77 12.50 -11.03 -5.88
CA ARG A 77 11.75 -11.78 -4.87
C ARG A 77 12.12 -11.35 -3.43
N LEU A 78 12.50 -10.09 -3.25
CA LEU A 78 12.87 -9.52 -1.95
C LEU A 78 11.75 -9.64 -0.89
N PRO A 79 10.45 -9.46 -1.20
CA PRO A 79 9.40 -9.61 -0.19
C PRO A 79 9.37 -10.99 0.48
N ARG A 80 9.89 -12.05 -0.18
CA ARG A 80 9.93 -13.42 0.36
C ARG A 80 10.86 -13.58 1.56
N SER A 81 11.77 -12.64 1.80
CA SER A 81 12.57 -12.65 3.04
C SER A 81 11.83 -12.08 4.25
N LEU A 82 10.61 -11.57 4.08
CA LEU A 82 9.82 -10.99 5.16
C LEU A 82 8.61 -11.87 5.52
N PRO A 83 8.14 -11.83 6.78
CA PRO A 83 6.99 -12.61 7.22
C PRO A 83 5.69 -12.17 6.54
N LYS A 84 5.14 -13.04 5.68
CA LYS A 84 3.91 -12.78 4.90
C LYS A 84 2.68 -12.39 5.73
N ASN A 85 2.60 -12.83 6.98
CA ASN A 85 1.50 -12.51 7.89
C ASN A 85 1.66 -11.15 8.58
N LYS A 86 2.79 -10.46 8.38
CA LYS A 86 3.08 -9.14 8.96
C LYS A 86 3.14 -8.03 7.93
N ILE A 87 3.19 -8.34 6.65
CA ILE A 87 3.32 -7.32 5.59
C ILE A 87 2.20 -7.37 4.56
N VAL A 88 1.94 -6.21 3.96
CA VAL A 88 1.33 -6.06 2.65
C VAL A 88 2.42 -5.56 1.70
N VAL A 89 2.58 -6.24 0.57
CA VAL A 89 3.54 -5.87 -0.48
C VAL A 89 2.91 -4.79 -1.33
N GLU A 90 3.42 -3.55 -1.27
CA GLU A 90 2.99 -2.48 -2.16
C GLU A 90 3.87 -2.43 -3.42
N VAL A 91 3.22 -2.53 -4.57
CA VAL A 91 3.82 -2.33 -5.89
C VAL A 91 3.68 -0.87 -6.26
N LEU A 92 4.81 -0.17 -6.37
CA LEU A 92 4.85 1.26 -6.68
C LEU A 92 4.33 1.56 -8.08
N GLU A 93 3.71 2.73 -8.26
CA GLU A 93 3.26 3.25 -9.57
C GLU A 93 4.36 3.30 -10.65
N THR A 94 5.62 3.47 -10.23
CA THR A 94 6.79 3.53 -11.11
C THR A 94 7.19 2.16 -11.68
N CYS A 95 6.59 1.08 -11.20
CA CYS A 95 6.85 -0.26 -11.70
C CYS A 95 6.29 -0.45 -13.13
N GLN A 96 7.07 -1.08 -14.00
CA GLN A 96 6.60 -1.44 -15.35
C GLN A 96 5.87 -2.79 -15.34
N PRO A 97 4.73 -2.96 -16.05
CA PRO A 97 3.94 -4.20 -16.07
C PRO A 97 4.56 -5.33 -16.91
N THR A 98 5.82 -5.67 -16.67
CA THR A 98 6.58 -6.69 -17.41
C THR A 98 6.15 -8.12 -17.07
N ASP A 99 6.57 -9.10 -17.88
CA ASP A 99 6.36 -10.54 -17.62
C ASP A 99 7.06 -10.99 -16.33
N ASP A 100 8.29 -10.55 -16.11
CA ASP A 100 9.05 -10.86 -14.89
C ASP A 100 8.37 -10.35 -13.62
N LEU A 101 7.78 -9.15 -13.69
CA LEU A 101 7.01 -8.60 -12.56
C LEU A 101 5.74 -9.42 -12.33
N LEU A 102 5.00 -9.76 -13.40
CA LEU A 102 3.79 -10.56 -13.27
C LEU A 102 4.10 -11.92 -12.60
N ASP A 103 5.18 -12.57 -13.01
CA ASP A 103 5.58 -13.85 -12.42
C ASP A 103 5.95 -13.72 -10.94
N ALA A 104 6.65 -12.65 -10.56
CA ALA A 104 6.93 -12.36 -9.15
C ALA A 104 5.64 -12.15 -8.33
N ILE A 105 4.68 -11.38 -8.87
CA ILE A 105 3.39 -11.12 -8.20
C ILE A 105 2.56 -12.41 -8.06
N ARG A 106 2.53 -13.25 -9.10
CA ARG A 106 1.85 -14.56 -9.06
C ARG A 106 2.44 -15.48 -8.00
N GLU A 107 3.76 -15.51 -7.90
CA GLU A 107 4.48 -16.30 -6.90
C GLU A 107 4.13 -15.82 -5.48
N LEU A 108 4.25 -14.52 -5.21
CA LEU A 108 3.90 -13.93 -3.92
C LEU A 108 2.44 -14.19 -3.53
N TYR A 109 1.52 -14.07 -4.49
CA TYR A 109 0.11 -14.37 -4.26
C TYR A 109 -0.10 -15.84 -3.86
N ARG A 110 0.52 -16.79 -4.58
CA ARG A 110 0.43 -18.24 -4.27
C ARG A 110 1.00 -18.58 -2.89
N GLU A 111 2.02 -17.85 -2.46
CA GLU A 111 2.62 -18.02 -1.13
C GLU A 111 1.78 -17.42 0.00
N GLY A 112 0.74 -16.65 -0.34
CA GLY A 112 -0.20 -16.05 0.61
C GLY A 112 0.20 -14.66 1.10
N TYR A 113 1.03 -13.93 0.35
CA TYR A 113 1.25 -12.51 0.59
C TYR A 113 0.01 -11.70 0.17
N LEU A 114 -0.30 -10.66 0.95
CA LEU A 114 -1.22 -9.61 0.50
C LEU A 114 -0.47 -8.62 -0.37
N ILE A 115 -1.12 -8.17 -1.45
CA ILE A 115 -0.51 -7.34 -2.48
C ILE A 115 -1.40 -6.13 -2.72
N ALA A 116 -0.80 -4.95 -2.70
CA ALA A 116 -1.42 -3.68 -3.03
C ALA A 116 -0.77 -3.06 -4.27
N LEU A 117 -1.56 -2.39 -5.11
CA LEU A 117 -1.05 -1.49 -6.15
C LEU A 117 -1.18 -0.05 -5.66
N ASP A 118 -0.09 0.70 -5.75
CA ASP A 118 0.02 2.09 -5.28
C ASP A 118 -0.23 3.09 -6.42
N ASP A 119 -0.93 4.19 -6.11
CA ASP A 119 -1.39 5.27 -7.02
C ASP A 119 -1.74 4.82 -8.46
N PHE A 120 -2.51 3.73 -8.56
CA PHE A 120 -2.49 2.93 -9.78
C PHE A 120 -3.56 3.34 -10.81
N THR A 121 -3.11 3.72 -12.02
CA THR A 121 -4.01 3.93 -13.18
C THR A 121 -4.23 2.63 -13.95
N LEU A 122 -5.49 2.18 -14.01
CA LEU A 122 -5.92 0.93 -14.68
C LEU A 122 -5.72 0.93 -16.21
N THR A 123 -4.49 0.79 -16.67
CA THR A 123 -4.18 0.58 -18.08
C THR A 123 -4.43 -0.89 -18.48
N PRO A 124 -4.66 -1.19 -19.78
CA PRO A 124 -4.91 -2.55 -20.26
C PRO A 124 -3.82 -3.57 -19.86
N GLU A 125 -2.57 -3.15 -19.81
CA GLU A 125 -1.40 -3.97 -19.48
C GLU A 125 -1.47 -4.52 -18.05
N TRP A 126 -2.03 -3.73 -17.13
CA TRP A 126 -2.14 -4.11 -15.73
C TRP A 126 -3.34 -5.02 -15.42
N ARG A 127 -4.26 -5.18 -16.37
CA ARG A 127 -5.44 -6.05 -16.21
C ARG A 127 -5.08 -7.47 -15.83
N ARG A 128 -3.94 -7.98 -16.31
CA ARG A 128 -3.44 -9.33 -16.01
C ARG A 128 -2.91 -9.51 -14.58
N PHE A 129 -2.64 -8.42 -13.86
CA PHE A 129 -2.17 -8.42 -12.47
C PHE A 129 -3.33 -8.47 -11.48
N LEU A 130 -4.47 -7.87 -11.82
CA LEU A 130 -5.64 -7.72 -10.94
C LEU A 130 -6.12 -9.03 -10.27
N PRO A 131 -6.06 -10.22 -10.90
CA PRO A 131 -6.42 -11.48 -10.21
C PRO A 131 -5.56 -11.81 -8.99
N TYR A 132 -4.38 -11.20 -8.87
CA TYR A 132 -3.37 -11.47 -7.84
C TYR A 132 -3.22 -10.30 -6.85
N VAL A 133 -4.06 -9.28 -6.97
CA VAL A 133 -4.03 -8.08 -6.13
C VAL A 133 -5.17 -8.15 -5.11
N HIS A 134 -4.92 -7.61 -3.92
CA HIS A 134 -5.89 -7.55 -2.83
C HIS A 134 -6.39 -6.12 -2.60
N ILE A 135 -5.53 -5.12 -2.83
CA ILE A 135 -5.82 -3.71 -2.58
C ILE A 135 -5.37 -2.88 -3.79
N VAL A 136 -6.19 -1.92 -4.22
CA VAL A 136 -5.81 -0.89 -5.17
C VAL A 136 -5.94 0.45 -4.46
N LYS A 137 -4.84 1.19 -4.34
CA LYS A 137 -4.78 2.52 -3.75
C LYS A 137 -5.06 3.55 -4.86
N LEU A 138 -5.87 4.55 -4.55
CA LEU A 138 -6.24 5.63 -5.46
C LEU A 138 -6.06 6.96 -4.74
N ASP A 139 -5.25 7.85 -5.29
CA ASP A 139 -5.19 9.24 -4.88
C ASP A 139 -6.46 9.97 -5.36
N ILE A 140 -7.39 10.24 -4.44
CA ILE A 140 -8.66 10.89 -4.77
C ILE A 140 -8.48 12.39 -5.06
N MET A 141 -7.38 12.99 -4.60
CA MET A 141 -7.06 14.40 -4.85
C MET A 141 -6.52 14.55 -6.28
N ALA A 142 -5.59 13.68 -6.69
CA ALA A 142 -5.03 13.69 -8.04
C ALA A 142 -6.03 13.23 -9.11
N MET A 143 -6.78 12.15 -8.84
CA MET A 143 -7.79 11.63 -9.78
C MET A 143 -9.06 12.49 -9.82
N GLY A 144 -9.38 13.16 -8.72
CA GLY A 144 -10.68 13.77 -8.45
C GLY A 144 -11.66 12.77 -7.84
N LEU A 145 -12.27 13.15 -6.71
CA LEU A 145 -13.13 12.30 -5.89
C LEU A 145 -14.27 11.65 -6.68
N GLU A 146 -14.96 12.41 -7.54
CA GLU A 146 -16.09 11.91 -8.33
C GLU A 146 -15.67 10.77 -9.27
N LYS A 147 -14.57 10.97 -10.01
CA LYS A 147 -14.02 9.96 -10.92
C LYS A 147 -13.55 8.72 -10.18
N ALA A 148 -12.87 8.91 -9.04
CA ALA A 148 -12.44 7.80 -8.19
C ALA A 148 -13.65 6.99 -7.69
N CYS A 149 -14.72 7.67 -7.24
CA CYS A 149 -15.95 7.02 -6.79
C CYS A 149 -16.66 6.27 -7.92
N GLU A 150 -16.72 6.82 -9.13
CA GLU A 150 -17.31 6.16 -10.30
C GLU A 150 -16.53 4.91 -10.71
N LEU A 151 -15.20 5.00 -10.72
CA LEU A 151 -14.31 3.87 -11.00
C LEU A 151 -14.56 2.73 -10.00
N VAL A 152 -14.57 3.04 -8.70
CA VAL A 152 -14.83 2.03 -7.66
C VAL A 152 -16.19 1.37 -7.86
N LYS A 153 -17.27 2.15 -8.04
CA LYS A 153 -18.63 1.61 -8.29
C LYS A 153 -18.65 0.70 -9.51
N THR A 154 -18.01 1.10 -10.61
CA THR A 154 -17.93 0.33 -11.85
C THR A 154 -17.22 -1.01 -11.65
N HIS A 155 -16.11 -1.01 -10.91
CA HIS A 155 -15.36 -2.24 -10.64
C HIS A 155 -16.10 -3.16 -9.67
N LEU A 156 -16.75 -2.61 -8.65
CA LEU A 156 -17.56 -3.40 -7.71
C LEU A 156 -18.79 -4.02 -8.40
N ALA A 157 -19.42 -3.33 -9.34
CA ALA A 157 -20.50 -3.89 -10.16
C ALA A 157 -20.04 -5.11 -10.99
N LYS A 158 -18.76 -5.14 -11.39
CA LYS A 158 -18.11 -6.29 -12.06
C LYS A 158 -17.67 -7.40 -11.09
N ARG A 159 -18.00 -7.29 -9.79
CA ARG A 159 -17.67 -8.27 -8.74
C ARG A 159 -16.16 -8.56 -8.63
N VAL A 160 -15.33 -7.52 -8.72
CA VAL A 160 -13.89 -7.67 -8.49
C VAL A 160 -13.60 -8.20 -7.08
N LYS A 161 -12.51 -8.97 -6.94
CA LYS A 161 -12.13 -9.60 -5.66
C LYS A 161 -11.29 -8.71 -4.75
N TYR A 162 -10.64 -7.69 -5.30
CA TYR A 162 -9.82 -6.75 -4.54
C TYR A 162 -10.66 -5.63 -3.93
N HIS A 163 -10.04 -4.86 -3.05
CA HIS A 163 -10.63 -3.73 -2.35
C HIS A 163 -9.92 -2.43 -2.71
N PHE A 164 -10.58 -1.31 -2.46
CA PHE A 164 -10.02 0.01 -2.73
C PHE A 164 -9.63 0.72 -1.45
N LEU A 165 -8.48 1.41 -1.50
CA LEU A 165 -7.97 2.32 -0.49
C LEU A 165 -7.98 3.73 -1.08
N ALA A 166 -8.63 4.68 -0.39
CA ALA A 166 -8.61 6.09 -0.77
C ALA A 166 -7.44 6.79 -0.07
N GLU A 167 -6.53 7.36 -0.84
CA GLU A 167 -5.40 8.14 -0.34
C GLU A 167 -5.71 9.63 -0.40
N ARG A 168 -4.95 10.42 0.37
CA ARG A 168 -5.09 11.89 0.46
C ARG A 168 -6.51 12.35 0.79
N VAL A 169 -7.18 11.65 1.71
CA VAL A 169 -8.46 12.11 2.28
C VAL A 169 -8.20 13.27 3.26
N GLU A 170 -8.70 14.46 2.94
CA GLU A 170 -8.46 15.70 3.69
C GLU A 170 -9.69 16.16 4.49
N THR A 171 -10.90 15.80 4.05
CA THR A 171 -12.17 16.22 4.66
C THR A 171 -13.08 15.07 5.10
N ALA A 172 -14.05 15.38 5.98
CA ALA A 172 -15.05 14.41 6.42
C ALA A 172 -16.00 14.06 5.27
N GLU A 173 -16.33 15.04 4.43
CA GLU A 173 -17.18 14.88 3.25
C GLU A 173 -16.55 13.92 2.25
N GLU A 174 -15.25 14.08 1.94
CA GLU A 174 -14.51 13.14 1.08
C GLU A 174 -14.54 11.72 1.62
N PHE A 175 -14.30 11.56 2.93
CA PHE A 175 -14.34 10.25 3.59
C PHE A 175 -15.72 9.60 3.42
N GLU A 176 -16.80 10.32 3.71
CA GLU A 176 -18.16 9.80 3.61
C GLU A 176 -18.54 9.45 2.17
N GLN A 177 -18.17 10.28 1.19
CA GLN A 177 -18.42 10.02 -0.22
C GLN A 177 -17.64 8.79 -0.72
N ALA A 178 -16.34 8.69 -0.43
CA ALA A 178 -15.53 7.53 -0.78
C ALA A 178 -16.05 6.26 -0.09
N LYS A 179 -16.41 6.34 1.20
CA LYS A 179 -17.00 5.22 1.95
C LYS A 179 -18.34 4.75 1.35
N ALA A 180 -19.15 5.67 0.85
CA ALA A 180 -20.41 5.36 0.17
C ALA A 180 -20.19 4.74 -1.22
N ALA A 181 -19.15 5.15 -1.94
CA ALA A 181 -18.79 4.55 -3.23
C ALA A 181 -18.28 3.11 -3.12
N GLY A 182 -17.75 2.72 -1.96
CA GLY A 182 -17.35 1.35 -1.66
C GLY A 182 -15.89 1.17 -1.29
N PHE A 183 -15.14 2.27 -1.09
CA PHE A 183 -13.80 2.20 -0.51
C PHE A 183 -13.85 1.52 0.87
N LYS A 184 -12.91 0.60 1.10
CA LYS A 184 -12.82 -0.16 2.36
C LYS A 184 -11.76 0.40 3.30
N PHE A 185 -10.72 1.01 2.73
CA PHE A 185 -9.56 1.52 3.43
C PHE A 185 -9.32 2.99 3.08
N PHE A 186 -8.66 3.71 3.99
CA PHE A 186 -8.46 5.16 3.85
C PHE A 186 -7.12 5.57 4.45
N GLN A 187 -6.49 6.57 3.85
CA GLN A 187 -5.27 7.22 4.33
C GLN A 187 -5.39 8.72 3.99
N GLY A 188 -5.00 9.62 4.91
CA GLY A 188 -5.06 11.05 4.65
C GLY A 188 -5.02 11.93 5.90
N TYR A 189 -4.86 13.24 5.68
CA TYR A 189 -4.73 14.24 6.74
C TYR A 189 -5.97 14.34 7.64
N PHE A 190 -7.17 14.09 7.09
CA PHE A 190 -8.43 14.11 7.83
C PHE A 190 -8.37 13.31 9.14
N PHE A 191 -7.74 12.14 9.11
CA PHE A 191 -7.69 11.22 10.24
C PHE A 191 -6.62 11.56 11.28
N SER A 192 -5.70 12.47 10.95
CA SER A 192 -4.62 12.92 11.83
C SER A 192 -5.03 14.10 12.72
N LYS A 193 -6.21 14.70 12.47
CA LYS A 193 -6.75 15.77 13.31
C LYS A 193 -7.35 15.16 14.59
N PRO A 194 -7.00 15.68 15.79
CA PRO A 194 -7.71 15.31 17.00
C PRO A 194 -9.21 15.56 16.81
N LEU A 195 -10.04 14.58 17.14
CA LEU A 195 -11.46 14.84 17.37
C LEU A 195 -11.52 15.72 18.61
N VAL A 196 -11.77 17.01 18.43
CA VAL A 196 -12.17 17.88 19.54
C VAL A 196 -13.59 17.44 19.91
N SER A 197 -13.71 16.71 21.01
CA SER A 197 -14.97 16.31 21.64
C SER A 197 -15.26 17.19 22.83
#